data_AF-T1B242-F1
#
_entry.id   AF-T1B242-F1
#
_cell.length_a   1.000
_cell.length_b   1.000
_cell.length_c   1.000
_cell.angle_alpha   90.00
_cell.angle_beta   90.00
_cell.angle_gamma   90.00
#
_symmetry.space_group_name_H-M   'P 1'
#
loop_
_entity.id
_entity.type
_entity.pdbx_description
1 polymer ?
#
loop_
_entity_poly.entity_id
_entity_poly.type
_entity_poly.pdbx_seq_one_letter_code
_entity_poly.pdbx_strand_id
1 'polypeptide(L)'
;MQEILIENVLPAVDGGRYPARALIGDAITVTCDIICHGTYVLDARIRYKSARQRNWSYAELRQAENDSWTGQFKVEKIGMYAFAIEAWIDPVSTHIRDAAKWIEAGEDVSSDILAIRNELSAILKGRRVRTCL
;
A
#
# COMPACT_ATOMS: atom_id res chain seq x y z
N MET A 1 4.50 -18.10 -5.46
CA MET A 1 4.12 -17.19 -4.35
C MET A 1 4.94 -15.95 -4.58
N GLN A 2 4.33 -14.80 -4.86
CA GLN A 2 5.08 -13.56 -5.04
C GLN A 2 5.39 -13.00 -3.66
N GLU A 3 6.66 -12.71 -3.42
CA GLU A 3 7.12 -12.13 -2.17
C GLU A 3 7.19 -10.61 -2.33
N ILE A 4 6.48 -9.92 -1.45
CA ILE A 4 6.60 -8.47 -1.26
C ILE A 4 7.50 -8.27 -0.05
N LEU A 5 8.63 -7.61 -0.26
CA LEU A 5 9.56 -7.22 0.79
C LEU A 5 9.24 -5.78 1.20
N ILE A 6 9.09 -5.55 2.50
CA ILE A 6 8.92 -4.22 3.08
C ILE A 6 10.09 -3.98 4.03
N GLU A 7 10.89 -2.95 3.77
CA GLU A 7 12.05 -2.61 4.58
C GLU A 7 12.18 -1.09 4.80
N ASN A 8 13.22 -0.70 5.55
CA ASN A 8 13.53 0.71 5.84
C ASN A 8 12.34 1.53 6.34
N VAL A 9 11.50 0.93 7.18
CA VAL A 9 10.31 1.58 7.73
C VAL A 9 10.71 2.68 8.72
N LEU A 10 10.33 3.91 8.41
CA LEU A 10 10.52 5.09 9.26
C LEU A 10 9.15 5.69 9.60
N PRO A 11 8.99 6.33 10.77
CA PRO A 11 10.03 6.65 11.74
C PRO A 11 10.36 5.47 12.67
N ALA A 12 11.65 5.17 12.82
CA ALA A 12 12.17 4.16 13.75
C ALA A 12 13.30 4.76 14.60
N VAL A 13 13.19 4.69 15.93
CA VAL A 13 14.24 5.14 16.85
C VAL A 13 15.00 3.91 17.35
N ASP A 14 16.32 3.88 17.11
CA ASP A 14 17.20 2.74 17.45
C ASP A 14 16.63 1.41 16.92
N GLY A 15 16.33 1.37 15.62
CA GLY A 15 15.75 0.17 14.97
C GLY A 15 14.34 -0.19 15.47
N GLY A 16 13.60 0.76 16.06
CA GLY A 16 12.28 0.52 16.64
C GLY A 16 12.31 0.09 18.11
N ARG A 17 13.49 0.08 18.74
CA ARG A 17 13.62 -0.19 20.18
C ARG A 17 12.89 0.85 21.03
N TYR A 18 12.82 2.08 20.55
CA TYR A 18 12.10 3.16 21.21
C TYR A 18 10.99 3.74 20.31
N PRO A 19 9.87 4.17 20.89
CA PRO A 19 8.81 4.81 20.13
C PRO A 19 9.25 6.20 19.65
N ALA A 20 8.91 6.54 18.41
CA ALA A 20 9.00 7.90 17.92
C ALA A 20 8.08 8.82 18.72
N ARG A 21 8.52 10.07 18.94
CA ARG A 21 7.73 11.09 19.65
C ARG A 21 6.96 11.95 18.66
N ALA A 22 5.76 12.34 19.05
CA ALA A 22 4.83 13.13 18.26
C ALA A 22 4.00 14.04 19.18
N LEU A 23 3.55 15.19 18.67
CA LEU A 23 2.57 16.04 19.33
C LEU A 23 1.16 15.77 18.79
N ILE A 24 0.16 16.16 19.58
CA ILE A 24 -1.24 16.14 19.11
C ILE A 24 -1.38 17.16 17.98
N GLY A 25 -2.00 16.74 16.88
CA GLY A 25 -2.18 17.55 15.67
C GLY A 25 -1.09 17.32 14.62
N ASP A 26 0.04 16.70 14.99
CA ASP A 26 1.11 16.41 14.05
C ASP A 26 0.67 15.38 13.00
N ALA A 27 1.15 15.58 11.78
CA ALA A 27 1.11 14.59 10.72
C ALA A 27 2.42 13.80 10.73
N ILE A 28 2.34 12.53 11.13
CA ILE A 28 3.49 11.64 11.13
C ILE A 28 3.68 11.11 9.71
N THR A 29 4.83 11.47 9.14
CA THR A 29 5.26 10.94 7.84
C THR A 29 5.91 9.59 8.05
N VAL A 30 5.34 8.58 7.42
CA VAL A 30 5.85 7.22 7.38
C VAL A 30 6.46 7.02 6.00
N THR A 31 7.70 6.52 5.97
CA THR A 31 8.36 6.13 4.73
C THR A 31 8.82 4.68 4.83
N CYS A 32 8.88 3.99 3.71
CA CYS A 32 9.46 2.65 3.63
C CYS A 32 9.87 2.34 2.20
N ASP A 33 10.62 1.26 2.03
CA ASP A 33 10.90 0.70 0.73
C ASP A 33 10.08 -0.57 0.54
N ILE A 34 9.39 -0.68 -0.59
CA ILE A 34 8.54 -1.82 -0.93
C ILE A 34 9.00 -2.39 -2.26
N ILE A 35 9.49 -3.61 -2.21
CA ILE A 35 10.09 -4.30 -3.35
C ILE A 35 9.25 -5.56 -3.63
N CYS A 36 8.96 -5.82 -4.90
CA CYS A 36 8.31 -7.04 -5.33
C CYS A 36 9.04 -7.62 -6.53
N HIS A 37 9.11 -8.95 -6.59
CA HIS A 37 9.65 -9.63 -7.76
C HIS A 37 8.68 -9.50 -8.96
N GLY A 38 9.18 -8.86 -10.03
CA GLY A 38 8.50 -8.75 -11.32
C GLY A 38 7.95 -7.35 -11.60
N THR A 39 7.25 -7.22 -12.73
CA THR A 39 6.71 -5.94 -13.20
C THR A 39 5.27 -5.77 -12.74
N TYR A 40 5.00 -5.84 -11.44
CA TYR A 40 3.63 -5.70 -10.92
C TYR A 40 3.39 -4.27 -10.45
N VAL A 41 2.14 -3.81 -10.55
CA VAL A 41 1.72 -2.59 -9.88
C VAL A 41 1.43 -2.95 -8.43
N LEU A 42 2.14 -2.29 -7.53
CA LEU A 42 1.95 -2.41 -6.09
C LEU A 42 1.02 -1.30 -5.61
N ASP A 43 0.30 -1.60 -4.54
CA ASP A 43 -0.43 -0.63 -3.75
C ASP A 43 -0.14 -0.89 -2.27
N ALA A 44 -0.15 0.16 -1.46
CA ALA A 44 0.22 0.09 -0.07
C ALA A 44 -0.54 1.09 0.78
N ARG A 45 -0.66 0.75 2.07
CA ARG A 45 -1.28 1.63 3.05
C ARG A 45 -0.62 1.51 4.40
N ILE A 46 -0.73 2.59 5.15
CA ILE A 46 -0.42 2.61 6.58
C ILE A 46 -1.69 2.19 7.32
N ARG A 47 -1.63 1.12 8.10
CA ARG A 47 -2.62 0.87 9.14
C ARG A 47 -2.10 1.42 10.45
N TYR A 48 -2.90 2.23 11.14
CA TYR A 48 -2.52 2.81 12.42
C TYR A 48 -3.67 2.76 13.42
N LYS A 49 -3.34 2.67 14.70
CA LYS A 49 -4.32 2.74 15.79
C LYS A 49 -3.72 3.36 17.03
N SER A 50 -4.53 4.10 17.76
CA SER A 50 -4.23 4.45 19.15
C SER A 50 -4.36 3.21 20.05
N ALA A 51 -3.58 3.12 21.13
CA ALA A 51 -3.67 2.03 22.11
C ALA A 51 -5.08 1.83 22.69
N ARG A 52 -5.92 2.89 22.71
CA ARG A 52 -7.31 2.82 23.19
C ARG A 52 -8.32 2.40 22.12
N GLN A 53 -7.92 2.38 20.84
CA GLN A 53 -8.79 2.01 19.73
C GLN A 53 -8.71 0.50 19.45
N ARG A 54 -9.87 -0.12 19.25
CA ARG A 54 -9.96 -1.53 18.83
C ARG A 54 -9.75 -1.70 17.33
N ASN A 55 -10.28 -0.75 16.55
CA ASN A 55 -10.24 -0.79 15.10
C ASN A 55 -9.01 -0.05 14.56
N TRP A 56 -8.44 -0.59 13.48
CA TRP A 56 -7.40 0.07 12.71
C TRP A 56 -8.01 1.15 11.82
N SER A 57 -7.35 2.30 11.78
CA SER A 57 -7.52 3.33 10.76
C SER A 57 -6.50 3.10 9.65
N TYR A 58 -6.78 3.64 8.48
CA TYR A 58 -5.93 3.49 7.30
C TYR A 58 -5.59 4.85 6.71
N ALA A 59 -4.35 5.00 6.26
CA ALA A 59 -3.91 6.11 5.45
C ALA A 59 -3.22 5.56 4.20
N GLU A 60 -3.40 6.26 3.08
CA GLU A 60 -2.78 5.90 1.81
C GLU A 60 -1.25 6.04 1.91
N LEU A 61 -0.54 5.08 1.32
CA LEU A 61 0.90 5.17 1.12
C LEU A 61 1.12 5.31 -0.38
N ARG A 62 1.84 6.35 -0.81
CA ARG A 62 2.07 6.63 -2.23
C ARG A 62 3.50 6.31 -2.59
N GLN A 63 3.68 5.69 -3.75
CA GLN A 63 5.00 5.52 -4.34
C GLN A 63 5.58 6.89 -4.67
N ALA A 64 6.80 7.13 -4.19
CA ALA A 64 7.60 8.30 -4.48
C ALA A 64 8.58 7.95 -5.63
N GLU A 65 9.88 8.11 -5.41
CA GLU A 65 10.89 7.69 -6.38
C GLU A 65 11.29 6.23 -6.16
N ASN A 66 11.41 5.48 -7.26
CA ASN A 66 11.80 4.07 -7.28
C ASN A 66 10.92 3.21 -6.35
N ASP A 67 11.55 2.47 -5.44
CA ASP A 67 10.90 1.58 -4.49
C ASP A 67 10.51 2.29 -3.19
N SER A 68 10.70 3.61 -3.09
CA SER A 68 10.37 4.38 -1.90
C SER A 68 8.90 4.75 -1.87
N TRP A 69 8.30 4.61 -0.70
CA TRP A 69 6.89 4.91 -0.45
C TRP A 69 6.76 5.86 0.72
N THR A 70 5.81 6.79 0.60
CA THR A 70 5.54 7.83 1.61
C THR A 70 4.06 7.97 1.86
N GLY A 71 3.68 8.07 3.13
CA GLY A 71 2.31 8.39 3.53
C GLY A 71 2.28 9.10 4.87
N GLN A 72 1.11 9.61 5.24
CA GLN A 72 0.96 10.40 6.45
C GLN A 72 -0.32 10.04 7.20
N PHE A 73 -0.24 10.01 8.53
CA PHE A 73 -1.41 9.94 9.39
C PHE A 73 -1.32 10.96 10.52
N LYS A 74 -2.48 11.43 11.01
CA LYS A 74 -2.56 12.45 12.06
C LYS A 74 -2.65 11.84 13.45
N VAL A 75 -1.94 12.43 14.41
CA VAL A 75 -2.04 12.08 15.83
C VAL A 75 -3.11 12.94 16.48
N GLU A 76 -4.28 12.34 16.75
CA GLU A 76 -5.43 13.08 17.28
C GLU A 76 -5.57 13.05 18.80
N LYS A 77 -4.92 12.09 19.47
CA LYS A 77 -5.11 11.82 20.91
C LYS A 77 -3.78 11.57 21.59
N ILE A 78 -3.71 11.87 22.88
CA ILE A 78 -2.55 11.49 23.70
C ILE A 78 -2.54 9.98 23.91
N GLY A 79 -1.37 9.37 23.73
CA GLY A 79 -1.11 7.98 24.07
C GLY A 79 -0.15 7.31 23.10
N MET A 80 0.04 6.00 23.30
CA MET A 80 0.81 5.19 22.36
C MET A 80 0.00 4.93 21.10
N TYR A 81 0.69 5.03 19.96
CA TYR A 81 0.18 4.63 18.66
C TYR A 81 0.98 3.43 18.17
N ALA A 82 0.29 2.50 17.53
CA ALA A 82 0.91 1.45 16.75
C ALA A 82 0.57 1.71 15.29
N PHE A 83 1.56 1.56 14.42
CA PHE A 83 1.35 1.55 12.98
C PHE A 83 2.06 0.36 12.37
N ALA A 84 1.59 -0.05 11.20
CA ALA A 84 2.21 -1.06 10.36
C ALA A 84 1.90 -0.73 8.90
N ILE A 85 2.72 -1.25 8.01
CA ILE A 85 2.55 -1.09 6.57
C ILE A 85 1.94 -2.37 6.04
N GLU A 86 0.95 -2.23 5.16
CA GLU A 86 0.39 -3.33 4.40
C GLU A 86 0.57 -3.00 2.92
N ALA A 87 1.10 -3.94 2.16
CA ALA A 87 1.31 -3.81 0.73
C ALA A 87 0.78 -5.05 0.01
N TRP A 88 0.21 -4.85 -1.17
CA TRP A 88 -0.31 -5.91 -2.02
C TRP A 88 -0.08 -5.57 -3.49
N ILE A 89 -0.08 -6.61 -4.31
CA ILE A 89 -0.14 -6.44 -5.76
C ILE A 89 -1.58 -6.07 -6.12
N ASP A 90 -1.74 -5.05 -6.95
CA ASP A 90 -3.01 -4.72 -7.60
C ASP A 90 -3.03 -5.33 -9.01
N PRO A 91 -3.71 -6.48 -9.21
CA PRO A 91 -3.76 -7.13 -10.52
C PRO A 91 -4.45 -6.25 -11.56
N VAL A 92 -5.52 -5.55 -11.16
CA VAL A 92 -6.30 -4.73 -12.08
C VAL A 92 -5.46 -3.57 -12.59
N SER A 93 -4.78 -2.85 -11.69
CA SER A 93 -3.87 -1.77 -12.09
C SER A 93 -2.70 -2.28 -12.93
N THR A 94 -2.21 -3.50 -12.67
CA THR A 94 -1.20 -4.14 -13.51
C THR A 94 -1.71 -4.38 -14.93
N HIS A 95 -2.89 -4.99 -15.07
CA HIS A 95 -3.50 -5.26 -16.37
C HIS A 95 -3.84 -3.98 -17.14
N ILE A 96 -4.34 -2.94 -16.46
CA ILE A 96 -4.60 -1.63 -17.08
C ILE A 96 -3.32 -1.04 -17.65
N ARG A 97 -2.22 -1.05 -16.89
CA ARG A 97 -0.93 -0.51 -17.33
C ARG A 97 -0.38 -1.27 -18.52
N ASP A 98 -0.48 -2.59 -18.51
CA ASP A 98 0.03 -3.41 -19.59
C ASP A 98 -0.83 -3.25 -20.86
N ALA A 99 -2.17 -3.21 -20.73
CA ALA A 99 -3.09 -2.90 -21.83
C ALA A 99 -2.83 -1.51 -22.43
N ALA A 100 -2.53 -0.49 -21.61
CA ALA A 100 -2.20 0.84 -22.11
C ALA A 100 -0.98 0.83 -23.05
N LYS A 101 0.06 0.06 -22.73
CA LYS A 101 1.24 -0.11 -23.59
C LYS A 101 0.90 -0.76 -24.93
N TRP A 102 0.03 -1.77 -24.90
CA TRP A 102 -0.42 -2.46 -26.13
C TRP A 102 -1.28 -1.57 -27.01
N ILE A 103 -2.15 -0.75 -26.41
CA ILE A 103 -2.93 0.27 -27.14
C ILE A 103 -2.00 1.27 -27.85
N GLU A 104 -0.96 1.75 -27.15
CA GLU A 104 0.03 2.66 -27.74
C GLU A 104 0.80 2.00 -28.89
N ALA A 105 1.01 0.69 -28.83
CA ALA A 105 1.62 -0.10 -29.90
C ALA A 105 0.65 -0.41 -31.07
N GLY A 106 -0.64 -0.09 -30.95
CA GLY A 106 -1.65 -0.37 -31.97
C GLY A 106 -2.12 -1.83 -32.03
N GLU A 107 -1.88 -2.60 -30.96
CA GLU A 107 -2.26 -4.01 -30.86
C GLU A 107 -3.71 -4.18 -30.37
N ASP A 108 -4.30 -5.36 -30.63
CA ASP A 108 -5.63 -5.69 -30.13
C ASP A 108 -5.59 -6.04 -28.63
N VAL A 109 -6.32 -5.25 -27.83
CA VAL A 109 -6.43 -5.41 -26.37
C VAL A 109 -7.80 -5.91 -25.92
N SER A 110 -8.61 -6.43 -26.84
CA SER A 110 -9.95 -6.96 -26.53
C SER A 110 -9.92 -8.03 -25.43
N SER A 111 -8.86 -8.84 -25.40
CA SER A 111 -8.67 -9.88 -24.39
C SER A 111 -8.34 -9.32 -23.00
N ASP A 112 -7.51 -8.28 -22.93
CA ASP A 112 -7.10 -7.62 -21.69
C ASP A 112 -8.27 -6.88 -21.05
N ILE A 113 -9.07 -6.17 -21.85
CA ILE A 113 -10.28 -5.48 -21.39
C ILE A 113 -11.27 -6.49 -20.77
N LEU A 114 -11.41 -7.66 -21.39
CA LEU A 114 -12.25 -8.73 -20.87
C LEU A 114 -11.74 -9.27 -19.52
N ALA A 115 -10.42 -9.43 -19.38
CA ALA A 115 -9.80 -9.84 -18.12
C ALA A 115 -10.06 -8.82 -17.00
N ILE A 116 -9.79 -7.53 -17.27
CA ILE A 116 -10.02 -6.41 -16.33
C ILE A 116 -11.48 -6.39 -15.87
N ARG A 117 -12.44 -6.53 -16.78
CA ARG A 117 -13.88 -6.57 -16.45
C ARG A 117 -14.23 -7.70 -15.48
N ASN A 118 -13.67 -8.88 -15.71
CA ASN A 118 -13.95 -10.06 -14.89
C ASN A 118 -13.36 -9.90 -13.47
N GLU A 119 -12.15 -9.35 -13.37
CA GLU A 119 -11.51 -9.06 -12.08
C GLU A 119 -12.26 -8.00 -11.29
N LEU A 120 -12.63 -6.88 -11.92
CA LEU A 120 -13.46 -5.84 -11.30
C LEU A 120 -14.79 -6.42 -10.81
N SER A 121 -15.42 -7.28 -11.61
CA SER A 121 -16.65 -7.96 -11.21
C SER A 121 -16.45 -8.87 -9.99
N ALA A 122 -15.29 -9.51 -9.85
CA ALA A 122 -14.95 -10.33 -8.69
C ALA A 122 -14.71 -9.47 -7.42
N ILE A 123 -14.05 -8.33 -7.57
CA ILE A 123 -13.81 -7.37 -6.47
C ILE A 123 -15.14 -6.80 -5.96
N LEU A 124 -16.03 -6.36 -6.87
CA LEU A 124 -17.35 -5.82 -6.53
C LEU A 124 -18.24 -6.84 -5.82
N LYS A 125 -18.10 -8.14 -6.13
CA LYS A 125 -18.80 -9.24 -5.43
C LYS A 125 -18.25 -9.54 -4.03
N GLY A 126 -17.36 -8.71 -3.50
CA GLY A 126 -16.90 -8.78 -2.10
C GLY A 126 -15.69 -9.67 -1.87
N ARG A 127 -15.00 -10.11 -2.92
CA ARG A 127 -13.73 -10.83 -2.79
C ARG A 127 -12.64 -9.81 -2.44
N ARG A 128 -12.54 -9.44 -1.16
CA ARG A 128 -11.40 -8.65 -0.66
C ARG A 128 -10.14 -9.46 -0.91
N VAL A 129 -9.32 -9.03 -1.86
CA VAL A 129 -7.94 -9.53 -2.02
C VAL A 129 -7.18 -9.05 -0.78
N ARG A 130 -7.33 -9.80 0.31
CA ARG A 130 -6.49 -9.65 1.50
C ARG A 130 -5.24 -10.46 1.23
N THR A 131 -4.18 -9.81 0.82
CA THR A 131 -2.85 -10.40 0.98
C THR A 131 -2.16 -9.57 2.06
N CYS A 132 -2.44 -9.94 3.31
CA CYS A 132 -1.65 -9.53 4.46
C CYS A 132 -0.60 -10.62 4.67
N LEU A 133 0.69 -10.26 4.65
CA LEU A 133 1.72 -10.92 5.44
C LEU A 133 2.26 -9.87 6.42
#